data_AF-A0AAD9XAR8-F1
#
_entry.id   AF-A0AAD9XAR8-F1
#
_cell.length_a   1.000
_cell.length_b   1.000
_cell.length_c   1.000
_cell.angle_alpha   90.00
_cell.angle_beta   90.00
_cell.angle_gamma   90.00
#
_symmetry.space_group_name_H-M   'P 1'
#
loop_
_entity.id
_entity.type
_entity.pdbx_description
1 polymer ?
#
loop_
_entity_poly.entity_id
_entity_poly.type
_entity_poly.pdbx_seq_one_letter_code
_entity_poly.pdbx_strand_id
1 'polypeptide(L)'
;MPINILCFEFFTTGWLKDAYIMNVNSVLKPEIWDIPYTVHDRIVLSWEKKKPSGRLKKSRIPSVGEKRKLQACLNYGQKGHNKRSCLKPSATTSKPAKKIRSCSICKKEGHNRLKCPDRPFELNLNDTEKAVIHTSEEPILD
;
A
#
# COMPACT_ATOMS: atom_id res chain seq x y z
N MET A 1 28.15 20.80 -37.57
CA MET A 1 28.16 21.64 -36.35
C MET A 1 28.38 20.70 -35.17
N PRO A 2 29.56 20.61 -34.56
CA PRO A 2 29.73 19.77 -33.39
C PRO A 2 28.92 20.37 -32.24
N ILE A 3 28.12 19.51 -31.58
CA ILE A 3 27.39 19.88 -30.37
C ILE A 3 28.45 20.21 -29.32
N ASN A 4 28.41 21.43 -28.78
CA ASN A 4 29.31 21.86 -27.72
C ASN A 4 28.93 21.11 -26.44
N ILE A 5 29.57 19.96 -26.20
CA ILE A 5 29.38 19.08 -25.03
C ILE A 5 30.13 19.67 -23.80
N LEU A 6 30.16 20.99 -23.65
CA LEU A 6 30.90 21.66 -22.57
C LEU A 6 30.24 21.49 -21.18
N CYS A 7 29.05 20.88 -21.11
CA CYS A 7 28.35 20.64 -19.84
C CYS A 7 28.30 19.17 -19.38
N PHE A 8 28.81 18.21 -20.15
CA PHE A 8 28.67 16.79 -19.79
C PHE A 8 29.40 16.44 -18.48
N GLU A 9 30.51 17.11 -18.20
CA GLU A 9 31.29 16.93 -16.97
C GLU A 9 30.48 17.29 -15.71
N PHE A 10 29.58 18.28 -15.80
CA PHE A 10 28.72 18.74 -14.71
C PHE A 10 27.48 17.86 -14.48
N PHE A 11 27.09 17.03 -15.46
CA PHE A 11 25.96 16.11 -15.33
C PHE A 11 26.39 14.70 -14.87
N THR A 12 27.65 14.52 -14.47
CA THR A 12 28.12 13.26 -13.91
C THR A 12 27.57 13.05 -12.50
N THR A 13 27.38 11.78 -12.12
CA THR A 13 26.95 11.41 -10.77
C THR A 13 27.99 11.77 -9.70
N GLY A 14 29.27 11.86 -10.09
CA GLY A 14 30.35 12.34 -9.23
C GLY A 14 30.20 13.83 -8.91
N TRP A 15 30.05 14.68 -9.93
CA TRP A 15 29.86 16.12 -9.73
C TRP A 15 28.62 16.45 -8.90
N LEU A 16 27.51 15.72 -9.15
CA LEU A 16 26.30 15.87 -8.35
C LEU A 16 26.51 15.46 -6.88
N LYS A 17 27.30 14.43 -6.60
CA LYS A 17 27.64 14.07 -5.21
C LYS A 17 28.48 15.18 -4.60
N ASP A 18 29.54 15.61 -5.26
CA ASP A 18 30.47 16.64 -4.75
C ASP A 18 29.77 17.97 -4.46
N ALA A 19 28.86 18.40 -5.34
CA ALA A 19 28.06 19.61 -5.14
C ALA A 19 27.18 19.56 -3.87
N TYR A 20 26.79 18.36 -3.42
CA TYR A 20 25.94 18.14 -2.25
C TYR A 20 26.67 17.50 -1.05
N ILE A 21 27.97 17.19 -1.17
CA ILE A 21 28.81 16.72 -0.05
C ILE A 21 29.13 17.88 0.89
N MET A 22 29.26 19.10 0.37
CA MET A 22 29.47 20.27 1.20
C MET A 22 28.21 20.60 2.00
N ASN A 23 28.38 20.70 3.32
CA ASN A 23 27.31 21.13 4.22
C ASN A 23 27.15 22.65 4.09
N VAL A 24 26.42 23.12 3.08
CA VAL A 24 26.24 24.55 2.76
C VAL A 24 25.70 25.32 3.97
N ASN A 25 24.92 24.66 4.83
CA ASN A 25 24.51 25.16 6.13
C ASN A 25 24.58 24.01 7.14
N SER A 26 25.75 23.81 7.73
CA SER A 26 25.86 22.89 8.86
C SER A 26 24.92 23.36 9.97
N VAL A 27 23.89 22.54 10.24
CA VAL A 27 23.02 22.75 11.39
C VAL A 27 23.93 22.77 12.62
N LEU A 28 24.05 23.96 13.23
CA LEU A 28 24.88 24.14 14.41
C LEU A 28 24.39 23.23 15.53
N LYS A 29 25.28 22.87 16.46
CA LYS A 29 24.89 22.12 17.66
C LYS A 29 23.77 22.88 18.40
N PRO A 30 22.80 22.20 19.01
CA PRO A 30 21.70 22.84 19.74
C PRO A 30 22.17 23.83 20.83
N GLU A 31 23.36 23.61 21.40
CA GLU A 31 24.00 24.49 22.39
C GLU A 31 24.28 25.92 21.89
N ILE A 32 24.41 26.10 20.57
CA ILE A 32 24.75 27.38 19.94
C ILE A 32 23.48 28.14 19.50
N TRP A 33 22.30 27.51 19.60
CA TRP A 33 21.06 28.12 19.13
C TRP A 33 20.59 29.19 20.11
N ASP A 34 20.47 30.42 19.63
CA ASP A 34 19.82 31.50 20.37
C ASP A 34 18.30 31.37 20.24
N ILE A 35 17.70 30.54 21.12
CA ILE A 35 16.27 30.26 21.13
C ILE A 35 15.61 31.17 22.18
N PRO A 36 14.76 32.15 21.78
CA PRO A 36 14.10 33.03 22.74
C PRO A 36 13.16 32.25 23.65
N TYR A 37 13.03 32.69 24.91
CA TYR A 37 12.26 32.00 25.96
C TYR A 37 10.81 31.67 25.53
N THR A 38 10.20 32.54 24.74
CA THR A 38 8.84 32.37 24.19
C THR A 38 8.66 31.15 23.28
N VAL A 39 9.76 30.61 22.74
CA VAL A 39 9.78 29.40 21.90
C VAL A 39 10.14 28.18 22.75
N HIS A 40 11.06 28.34 23.70
CA HIS A 40 11.48 27.27 24.60
C HIS A 40 10.29 26.67 25.38
N ASP A 41 9.36 27.52 25.84
CA ASP A 41 8.23 27.10 26.67
C ASP A 41 6.99 26.66 25.88
N ARG A 42 7.05 26.70 24.54
CA ARG A 42 5.96 26.21 23.68
C ARG A 42 5.96 24.69 23.62
N ILE A 43 5.24 24.07 24.55
CA ILE A 43 4.95 22.64 24.52
C ILE A 43 3.85 22.37 23.48
N VAL A 44 4.24 21.86 22.31
CA VAL A 44 3.28 21.37 21.31
C VAL A 44 2.76 20.00 21.78
N LEU A 45 1.59 19.99 22.41
CA LEU A 45 0.93 18.74 22.80
C LEU A 45 0.65 17.90 21.56
N SER A 46 1.16 16.66 21.58
CA SER A 46 0.87 15.70 20.53
C SER A 46 -0.63 15.41 20.53
N TRP A 47 -1.22 15.32 19.34
CA TRP A 47 -2.63 15.00 19.22
C TRP A 47 -2.89 13.59 19.79
N GLU A 48 -3.69 13.49 20.86
CA GLU A 48 -4.00 12.21 21.55
C GLU A 48 -4.49 11.11 20.60
N LYS A 49 -5.11 11.49 19.48
CA LYS A 49 -5.62 10.56 18.47
C LYS A 49 -5.06 10.95 17.11
N LYS A 50 -4.16 10.13 16.58
CA LYS A 50 -3.72 10.25 15.19
C LYS A 50 -4.93 10.09 14.27
N LYS A 51 -5.10 10.99 13.31
CA LYS A 51 -6.05 10.75 12.20
C LYS A 51 -5.64 9.44 11.53
N PRO A 52 -6.59 8.56 11.19
CA PRO A 52 -6.26 7.34 10.47
C PRO A 52 -5.51 7.69 9.18
N SER A 53 -4.44 6.95 8.91
CA SER A 53 -3.72 7.10 7.65
C SER A 53 -4.65 6.79 6.48
N GLY A 54 -4.49 7.57 5.39
CA GLY A 54 -5.27 7.42 4.18
C GLY A 54 -6.41 8.43 4.01
N ARG A 55 -7.16 8.25 2.92
CA ARG A 55 -8.23 9.16 2.51
C ARG A 55 -9.37 9.14 3.54
N LEU A 56 -9.63 10.30 4.15
CA LEU A 56 -10.83 10.51 4.97
C LEU A 56 -12.08 10.14 4.13
N LYS A 57 -12.89 9.19 4.60
CA LYS A 57 -14.13 8.79 3.93
C LYS A 57 -15.15 9.93 4.03
N LYS A 58 -15.05 10.93 3.15
CA LYS A 58 -16.20 11.79 2.83
C LYS A 58 -17.12 11.00 1.89
N SER A 59 -18.43 11.17 2.09
CA SER A 59 -19.45 10.73 1.13
C SER A 59 -19.00 11.10 -0.30
N ARG A 60 -19.23 10.21 -1.27
CA ARG A 60 -18.87 10.45 -2.67
C ARG A 60 -19.51 11.77 -3.13
N ILE A 61 -18.70 12.68 -3.66
CA ILE A 61 -19.18 13.85 -4.38
C ILE A 61 -19.42 13.41 -5.84
N PRO A 62 -20.66 13.47 -6.35
CA PRO A 62 -20.96 13.07 -7.73
C PRO A 62 -20.41 14.10 -8.73
N SER A 63 -20.10 13.65 -9.94
CA SER A 63 -19.73 14.55 -11.06
C SER A 63 -20.94 15.37 -11.56
N VAL A 64 -20.69 16.43 -12.31
CA VAL A 64 -21.76 17.23 -12.95
C VAL A 64 -22.61 16.33 -13.85
N GLY A 65 -23.93 16.32 -13.63
CA GLY A 65 -24.88 15.45 -14.34
C GLY A 65 -25.04 14.03 -13.75
N GLU A 66 -24.20 13.60 -12.81
CA GLU A 66 -24.35 12.31 -12.14
C GLU A 66 -25.44 12.38 -11.06
N LYS A 67 -26.51 11.59 -11.24
CA LYS A 67 -27.57 11.48 -10.22
C LYS A 67 -27.02 10.80 -8.96
N ARG A 68 -27.33 11.37 -7.79
CA ARG A 68 -27.03 10.73 -6.50
C ARG A 68 -27.72 9.37 -6.42
N LYS A 69 -26.94 8.30 -6.32
CA LYS A 69 -27.48 6.95 -6.10
C LYS A 69 -27.88 6.81 -4.64
N LEU A 70 -29.19 6.82 -4.38
CA LEU A 70 -29.72 6.40 -3.08
C LEU A 70 -29.46 4.91 -2.90
N GLN A 71 -28.80 4.56 -1.81
CA GLN A 71 -28.61 3.15 -1.44
C GLN A 71 -29.98 2.52 -1.19
N ALA A 72 -30.17 1.29 -1.68
CA ALA A 72 -31.35 0.50 -1.40
C ALA A 72 -31.06 -0.54 -0.31
N CYS A 73 -32.07 -0.84 0.49
CA CYS A 73 -31.98 -1.83 1.53
C CYS A 73 -31.86 -3.24 0.93
N LEU A 74 -30.84 -4.01 1.31
CA LEU A 74 -30.69 -5.38 0.82
C LEU A 74 -31.74 -6.35 1.40
N ASN A 75 -32.45 -6.00 2.47
CA ASN A 75 -33.51 -6.84 3.03
C ASN A 75 -34.86 -6.63 2.32
N TYR A 76 -35.16 -5.39 1.91
CA TYR A 76 -36.50 -4.99 1.46
C TYR A 76 -36.54 -4.18 0.16
N GLY A 77 -35.39 -3.86 -0.43
CA GLY A 77 -35.27 -3.08 -1.67
C GLY A 77 -35.60 -1.58 -1.55
N GLN A 78 -36.06 -1.11 -0.39
CA GLN A 78 -36.45 0.29 -0.19
C GLN A 78 -35.24 1.24 -0.27
N LYS A 79 -35.35 2.32 -1.05
CA LYS A 79 -34.29 3.33 -1.24
C LYS A 79 -34.18 4.26 -0.02
N GLY A 80 -32.99 4.82 0.20
CA GLY A 80 -32.71 5.83 1.22
C GLY A 80 -31.96 5.29 2.45
N HIS A 81 -31.88 3.97 2.62
CA HIS A 81 -31.12 3.33 3.69
C HIS A 81 -30.43 2.05 3.19
N ASN A 82 -29.43 1.59 3.92
CA ASN A 82 -28.76 0.32 3.63
C ASN A 82 -29.20 -0.75 4.65
N LYS A 83 -28.76 -2.01 4.45
CA LYS A 83 -29.11 -3.11 5.38
C LYS A 83 -28.72 -2.85 6.84
N ARG A 84 -27.62 -2.15 7.09
CA ARG A 84 -27.14 -1.85 8.46
C ARG A 84 -27.96 -0.76 9.14
N SER A 85 -28.49 0.19 8.38
CA SER A 85 -29.30 1.30 8.86
C SER A 85 -30.81 1.05 8.69
N CYS A 86 -31.21 -0.21 8.51
CA CYS A 86 -32.61 -0.59 8.39
C CYS A 86 -33.21 -0.72 9.79
N LEU A 87 -34.29 0.01 10.06
CA LEU A 87 -35.04 -0.09 11.32
C LEU A 87 -35.93 -1.33 11.38
N LYS A 88 -36.27 -1.91 10.23
CA LYS A 88 -37.08 -3.12 10.17
C LYS A 88 -36.22 -4.33 10.55
N PRO A 89 -36.76 -5.28 11.34
CA PRO A 89 -36.03 -6.50 11.69
C PRO A 89 -35.60 -7.20 10.41
N SER A 90 -34.42 -7.82 10.39
CA SER A 90 -33.98 -8.51 9.18
C SER A 90 -34.91 -9.68 8.87
N ALA A 91 -35.45 -9.72 7.66
CA ALA A 91 -35.99 -10.96 7.10
C ALA A 91 -34.88 -12.00 7.20
N THR A 92 -35.10 -13.05 7.98
CA THR A 92 -34.19 -14.19 8.11
C THR A 92 -34.21 -14.96 6.80
N THR A 93 -33.59 -14.43 5.76
CA THR A 93 -33.20 -15.23 4.61
C THR A 93 -32.14 -16.19 5.16
N SER A 94 -32.52 -17.46 5.35
CA SER A 94 -31.57 -18.53 5.64
C SER A 94 -30.38 -18.36 4.69
N LYS A 95 -29.18 -18.14 5.24
CA LYS A 95 -27.99 -18.01 4.40
C LYS A 95 -27.91 -19.31 3.59
N PRO A 96 -27.79 -19.26 2.26
CA PRO A 96 -27.55 -20.49 1.49
C PRO A 96 -26.32 -21.16 2.09
N ALA A 97 -26.40 -22.48 2.27
CA ALA A 97 -25.30 -23.26 2.84
C ALA A 97 -24.00 -22.89 2.12
N LYS A 98 -22.97 -22.48 2.89
CA LYS A 98 -21.66 -22.18 2.31
C LYS A 98 -21.17 -23.46 1.63
N LYS A 99 -21.05 -23.44 0.30
CA LYS A 99 -20.46 -24.55 -0.45
C LYS A 99 -19.03 -24.76 0.05
N ILE A 100 -18.77 -25.92 0.65
CA ILE A 100 -17.42 -26.29 1.09
C ILE A 100 -16.56 -26.41 -0.17
N ARG A 101 -15.42 -25.72 -0.19
CA ARG A 101 -14.50 -25.75 -1.33
C ARG A 101 -13.53 -26.91 -1.14
N SER A 102 -13.33 -27.69 -2.19
CA SER A 102 -12.27 -28.70 -2.23
C SER A 102 -10.92 -28.06 -2.59
N CYS A 103 -9.85 -28.61 -2.04
CA CYS A 103 -8.49 -28.20 -2.36
C CYS A 103 -8.18 -28.53 -3.84
N SER A 104 -7.53 -27.61 -4.56
CA SER A 104 -7.20 -27.83 -5.97
C SER A 104 -6.13 -28.91 -6.18
N ILE A 105 -5.27 -29.14 -5.18
CA ILE A 105 -4.13 -30.06 -5.20
C ILE A 105 -4.62 -31.49 -4.90
N CYS A 106 -5.16 -31.74 -3.70
CA CYS A 106 -5.54 -33.09 -3.27
C CYS A 106 -7.06 -33.39 -3.33
N LYS A 107 -7.88 -32.44 -3.81
CA LYS A 107 -9.35 -32.55 -3.96
C LYS A 107 -10.14 -32.81 -2.67
N LYS A 108 -9.50 -32.89 -1.51
CA LYS A 108 -10.16 -33.03 -0.20
C LYS A 108 -10.70 -31.67 0.30
N GLU A 109 -11.75 -31.73 1.11
CA GLU A 109 -12.36 -30.56 1.73
C GLU A 109 -11.63 -30.17 3.03
N GLY A 110 -12.00 -29.02 3.63
CA GLY A 110 -11.51 -28.60 4.95
C GLY A 110 -10.23 -27.75 4.96
N HIS A 111 -9.52 -27.61 3.83
CA HIS A 111 -8.32 -26.78 3.72
C HIS A 111 -8.21 -26.09 2.34
N ASN A 112 -7.30 -25.12 2.23
CA ASN A 112 -6.99 -24.44 0.97
C ASN A 112 -5.64 -24.92 0.40
N ARG A 113 -5.34 -24.62 -0.87
CA ARG A 113 -4.09 -25.06 -1.54
C ARG A 113 -2.81 -24.70 -0.76
N LEU A 114 -2.83 -23.57 -0.04
CA LEU A 114 -1.67 -23.07 0.69
C LEU A 114 -1.37 -23.90 1.95
N LYS A 115 -2.40 -24.47 2.56
CA LYS A 115 -2.33 -25.34 3.76
C LYS A 115 -2.55 -26.82 3.40
N CYS A 116 -2.33 -27.19 2.13
CA CYS A 116 -2.46 -28.57 1.71
C CYS A 116 -1.25 -29.37 2.22
N PRO A 117 -1.46 -30.53 2.88
CA PRO A 117 -0.35 -31.38 3.32
C PRO A 117 0.47 -31.90 2.12
N ASP A 118 -0.21 -32.14 0.99
CA ASP A 118 0.42 -32.59 -0.26
C ASP A 118 0.95 -31.41 -1.12
N ARG A 119 1.23 -30.24 -0.52
CA ARG A 119 1.71 -29.08 -1.29
C ARG A 119 3.15 -29.32 -1.75
N PRO A 120 3.46 -29.30 -3.06
CA PRO A 120 4.82 -29.51 -3.55
C PRO A 120 5.75 -28.37 -3.11
N PHE A 121 6.97 -28.74 -2.72
CA PHE A 121 7.96 -27.86 -2.09
C PHE A 121 8.42 -26.71 -3.00
N GLU A 122 8.51 -26.94 -4.32
CA GLU A 122 8.96 -25.96 -5.32
C GLU A 122 8.01 -24.77 -5.54
N LEU A 123 6.81 -24.81 -4.97
CA LEU A 123 5.87 -23.66 -4.97
C LEU A 123 6.09 -22.68 -3.80
N ASN A 124 7.22 -22.78 -3.09
CA ASN A 124 7.60 -21.87 -2.00
C ASN A 124 8.72 -20.88 -2.35
N LEU A 125 9.33 -20.98 -3.53
CA LEU A 125 10.31 -19.99 -3.97
C LEU A 125 9.57 -18.71 -4.39
N ASN A 126 9.96 -17.58 -3.80
CA ASN A 126 9.47 -16.27 -4.22
C ASN A 126 9.85 -16.06 -5.70
N ASP A 127 9.12 -15.22 -6.44
CA ASP A 127 9.37 -14.99 -7.88
C ASP A 127 10.83 -14.57 -8.19
N THR A 128 11.54 -14.05 -7.19
CA THR A 128 12.97 -13.71 -7.25
C THR A 128 13.91 -14.92 -7.24
N GLU A 129 13.57 -15.99 -6.55
CA GLU A 129 14.44 -17.16 -6.39
C GLU A 129 14.31 -18.14 -7.57
N LYS A 130 13.17 -18.10 -8.28
CA LYS A 130 13.00 -18.84 -9.55
C LYS A 130 13.90 -18.33 -10.68
N ALA A 131 14.27 -17.04 -10.66
CA ALA A 131 15.14 -16.45 -11.67
C ALA A 131 16.61 -16.90 -11.54
N VAL A 132 17.03 -17.34 -10.35
CA VAL A 132 18.43 -17.73 -10.07
C VAL A 132 18.76 -19.12 -10.61
N ILE A 133 17.77 -20.02 -10.66
CA ILE A 133 17.98 -21.42 -11.09
C ILE A 133 18.18 -21.51 -12.61
N HIS A 134 17.71 -20.53 -13.38
CA HIS A 134 17.78 -20.56 -14.85
C HIS A 134 19.12 -20.05 -15.42
N THR A 135 20.04 -19.56 -14.60
CA THR A 135 21.31 -18.93 -15.03
C THR A 135 22.57 -19.76 -14.80
N SER A 136 22.47 -20.98 -14.25
CA SER A 136 23.64 -21.81 -13.89
C SER A 136 23.88 -23.01 -14.79
N GLU A 137 23.58 -22.90 -16.09
CA GLU A 137 24.13 -23.83 -17.09
C GLU A 137 25.30 -23.12 -17.80
N GLU A 138 26.52 -23.38 -17.31
CA GLU A 138 27.74 -23.00 -18.05
C GLU A 138 27.86 -23.88 -19.31
N PRO A 139 28.17 -23.30 -20.48
CA PRO A 139 28.43 -24.09 -21.68
C PRO A 139 29.78 -24.81 -21.57
N ILE A 140 29.74 -26.12 -21.77
CA ILE A 140 30.90 -27.00 -21.93
C ILE A 140 31.75 -26.46 -23.09
N LEU A 141 33.03 -26.18 -22.83
CA LEU A 141 34.04 -25.85 -23.84
C LEU A 141 34.45 -27.14 -24.56
N ASP A 142 34.30 -27.16 -25.89
CA ASP A 142 34.94 -28.12 -26.81
C ASP A 142 36.44 -27.78 -27.02
#